data_AF-A0A7S1CNS0-F1
#
_entry.id   AF-A0A7S1CNS0-F1
#
_cell.length_a   1.000
_cell.length_b   1.000
_cell.length_c   1.000
_cell.angle_alpha   90.00
_cell.angle_beta   90.00
_cell.angle_gamma   90.00
#
_symmetry.space_group_name_H-M   'P 1'
#
loop_
_entity.id
_entity.type
_entity.pdbx_description
1 polymer ?
#
loop_
_entity_poly.entity_id
_entity_poly.type
_entity_poly.pdbx_seq_one_letter_code
_entity_poly.pdbx_strand_id
1 'polypeptide(L)'
;RRSMEAPDDGARVRSVPGGGTSVRHTYHCDPATCRAADNCHCASTAPPGGLAPARTPQFVLVTFDDGFDRDSYRHIDAVFEHPPRSANGCPLKGTLYVSTDWTDYDLISRWHARGHELACHTITHSTSYSSPLETWREELAG
;
A
#
# COMPACT_ATOMS: atom_id res chain seq x y z
N ARG A 1 0.44 35.96 16.85
CA ARG A 1 -0.37 34.72 17.00
C ARG A 1 -1.44 34.75 15.91
N ARG A 2 -1.17 34.09 14.78
CA ARG A 2 -2.17 33.84 13.72
C ARG A 2 -2.74 32.45 14.00
N SER A 3 -4.03 32.38 14.26
CA SER A 3 -4.77 31.12 14.29
C SER A 3 -4.67 30.48 12.91
N MET A 4 -4.14 29.26 12.84
CA MET A 4 -4.25 28.44 11.63
C MET A 4 -5.61 27.74 11.72
N GLU A 5 -6.57 28.17 10.92
CA GLU A 5 -7.77 27.41 10.64
C GLU A 5 -7.42 26.27 9.67
N ALA A 6 -8.01 25.10 9.90
CA ALA A 6 -7.84 23.92 9.07
C ALA A 6 -8.39 24.18 7.65
N PRO A 7 -7.74 23.70 6.58
CA PRO A 7 -8.25 23.86 5.23
C PRO A 7 -9.52 23.02 5.04
N ASP A 8 -10.51 23.66 4.41
CA ASP A 8 -11.78 23.11 3.95
C ASP A 8 -11.58 21.89 3.01
N ASP A 9 -12.15 20.74 3.36
CA ASP A 9 -12.12 19.46 2.62
C ASP A 9 -13.01 19.49 1.36
N GLY A 10 -12.93 20.59 0.60
CA GLY A 10 -13.70 20.84 -0.61
C GLY A 10 -12.93 20.48 -1.87
N ALA A 11 -12.55 19.21 -2.07
CA ALA A 11 -11.97 18.76 -3.35
C ALA A 11 -13.01 18.94 -4.47
N ARG A 12 -12.90 20.04 -5.23
CA ARG A 12 -13.71 20.28 -6.44
C ARG A 12 -13.24 19.34 -7.55
N VAL A 13 -13.89 18.18 -7.66
CA VAL A 13 -13.79 17.32 -8.85
C VAL A 13 -14.42 18.07 -10.04
N ARG A 14 -13.62 18.35 -11.08
CA ARG A 14 -14.11 18.94 -12.33
C ARG A 14 -15.05 17.94 -13.01
N SER A 15 -16.30 18.31 -13.20
CA SER A 15 -17.31 17.50 -13.91
C SER A 15 -17.01 17.47 -15.41
N VAL A 16 -16.85 16.27 -15.97
CA VAL A 16 -16.89 16.02 -17.43
C VAL A 16 -18.36 16.06 -17.87
N PRO A 17 -18.72 16.79 -18.95
CA PRO A 17 -20.10 16.84 -19.42
C PRO A 17 -20.44 15.55 -20.18
N GLY A 18 -21.05 14.59 -19.48
CA GLY A 18 -21.69 13.42 -20.05
C GLY A 18 -22.92 13.09 -19.20
N GLY A 19 -24.09 12.94 -19.85
CA GLY A 19 -25.40 12.79 -19.22
C GLY A 19 -25.64 11.46 -18.49
N GLY A 20 -24.79 11.14 -17.52
CA GLY A 20 -25.03 10.13 -16.50
C GLY A 20 -25.23 10.81 -15.15
N THR A 21 -26.25 10.42 -14.39
CA THR A 21 -26.45 10.86 -13.02
C THR A 21 -25.17 10.62 -12.20
N SER A 22 -24.47 11.69 -11.82
CA SER A 22 -23.33 11.66 -10.92
C SER A 22 -23.79 11.12 -9.56
N VAL A 23 -23.61 9.83 -9.33
CA VAL A 23 -23.77 9.27 -7.99
C VAL A 23 -22.53 9.72 -7.20
N ARG A 24 -22.70 10.75 -6.36
CA ARG A 24 -21.70 11.06 -5.34
C ARG A 24 -21.73 9.93 -4.32
N HIS A 25 -20.81 8.98 -4.43
CA HIS A 25 -20.57 8.00 -3.39
C HIS A 25 -19.93 8.70 -2.20
N THR A 26 -20.75 9.09 -1.23
CA THR A 26 -20.28 9.60 0.07
C THR A 26 -19.92 8.41 0.94
N TYR A 27 -18.71 8.40 1.48
CA TYR A 27 -18.29 7.39 2.45
C TYR A 27 -19.16 7.48 3.72
N HIS A 28 -19.74 6.35 4.14
CA HIS A 28 -20.49 6.23 5.39
C HIS A 28 -20.06 4.95 6.11
N CYS A 29 -19.69 5.06 7.38
CA CYS A 29 -19.31 3.94 8.22
C CYS A 29 -19.86 4.16 9.63
N ASP A 30 -20.56 3.17 10.16
CA ASP A 30 -21.03 3.20 11.54
C ASP A 30 -20.01 2.49 12.44
N PRO A 31 -19.29 3.23 13.31
CA PRO A 31 -18.29 2.64 14.20
C PRO A 31 -18.90 1.73 15.27
N ALA A 32 -20.21 1.78 15.51
CA ALA A 32 -20.87 0.87 16.44
C ALA A 32 -20.99 -0.55 15.86
N THR A 33 -21.05 -0.69 14.54
CA THR A 33 -21.17 -1.97 13.82
C THR A 33 -19.86 -2.41 13.16
N CYS A 34 -19.04 -1.48 12.67
CA CYS A 34 -17.72 -1.77 12.11
C CYS A 34 -16.65 -1.80 13.21
N ARG A 35 -16.41 -2.99 13.79
CA ARG A 35 -15.44 -3.18 14.88
C ARG A 35 -14.23 -3.99 14.44
N ALA A 36 -13.07 -3.68 15.03
CA ALA A 36 -11.83 -4.40 14.75
C ALA A 36 -11.91 -5.91 15.08
N ALA A 37 -12.70 -6.28 16.09
CA ALA A 37 -12.97 -7.67 16.45
C ALA A 37 -13.70 -8.45 15.33
N ASP A 38 -14.39 -7.72 14.44
CA ASP A 38 -15.12 -8.26 13.29
C ASP A 38 -14.36 -8.03 11.97
N ASN A 39 -13.04 -7.83 12.04
CA ASN A 39 -12.16 -7.51 10.91
C ASN A 39 -12.61 -6.25 10.13
N CYS A 40 -13.19 -5.27 10.82
CA CYS A 40 -13.66 -4.02 10.22
C CYS A 40 -13.03 -2.80 10.91
N HIS A 41 -12.65 -1.80 10.12
CA HIS A 41 -12.18 -0.53 10.65
C HIS A 41 -12.67 0.63 9.76
N CYS A 42 -13.38 1.60 10.36
CA CYS A 42 -13.78 2.80 9.64
C CYS A 42 -12.55 3.66 9.28
N ALA A 43 -12.56 4.32 8.12
CA ALA A 43 -11.53 5.27 7.74
C ALA A 43 -11.46 6.39 8.79
N SER A 44 -10.25 6.68 9.27
CA SER A 44 -9.99 7.64 10.32
C SER A 44 -8.55 8.11 10.25
N THR A 45 -8.30 9.35 10.66
CA THR A 45 -6.94 9.90 10.87
C THR A 45 -6.42 9.65 12.28
N ALA A 46 -7.27 9.16 13.19
CA ALA A 46 -6.87 8.82 14.55
C ALA A 46 -6.11 7.48 14.58
N PRO A 47 -5.07 7.34 15.42
CA PRO A 47 -4.41 6.07 15.62
C PRO A 47 -5.40 4.95 16.02
N PRO A 48 -5.23 3.74 15.48
CA PRO A 48 -6.09 2.62 15.84
C PRO A 48 -5.96 2.29 17.34
N GLY A 49 -7.02 1.73 17.91
CA GLY A 49 -7.05 1.36 19.33
C GLY A 49 -7.08 2.53 20.33
N GLY A 50 -7.29 3.77 19.86
CA GLY A 50 -7.39 4.95 20.72
C GLY A 50 -6.06 5.37 21.36
N LEU A 51 -4.94 5.00 20.75
CA LEU A 51 -3.62 5.39 21.22
C LEU A 51 -3.40 6.90 21.06
N ALA A 52 -2.74 7.50 22.04
CA ALA A 52 -2.25 8.87 21.89
C ALA A 52 -1.12 8.88 20.84
N PRO A 53 -1.01 9.90 19.97
CA PRO A 53 0.04 9.96 18.95
C PRO A 53 1.45 9.75 19.51
N ALA A 54 1.76 10.37 20.66
CA ALA A 54 3.06 10.24 21.34
C ALA A 54 3.38 8.81 21.84
N ARG A 55 2.39 7.91 21.90
CA ARG A 55 2.54 6.50 22.29
C ARG A 55 2.29 5.54 21.13
N THR A 56 2.03 6.05 19.92
CA THR A 56 1.75 5.23 18.75
C THR A 56 3.08 4.91 18.04
N PRO A 57 3.40 3.63 17.80
CA PRO A 57 4.58 3.28 17.01
C PRO A 57 4.47 3.84 15.59
N GLN A 58 5.51 4.52 15.12
CA GLN A 58 5.60 4.94 13.73
C GLN A 58 6.05 3.74 12.88
N PHE A 59 5.17 3.23 12.03
CA PHE A 59 5.56 2.29 10.99
C PHE A 59 6.13 3.03 9.78
N VAL A 60 7.21 2.49 9.22
CA VAL A 60 7.79 2.94 7.95
C VAL A 60 7.81 1.74 7.02
N LEU A 61 7.12 1.82 5.90
CA LEU A 61 7.11 0.78 4.88
C LEU A 61 8.10 1.17 3.79
N VAL A 62 9.10 0.32 3.58
CA VAL A 62 10.03 0.43 2.45
C VAL A 62 9.59 -0.58 1.40
N THR A 63 9.18 -0.06 0.25
CA THR A 63 8.65 -0.87 -0.85
C THR A 63 9.51 -0.68 -2.10
N PHE A 64 9.58 -1.73 -2.91
CA PHE A 64 10.15 -1.68 -4.26
C PHE A 64 9.16 -2.33 -5.21
N ASP A 65 9.02 -1.75 -6.39
CA ASP A 65 8.02 -2.13 -7.38
C ASP A 65 8.72 -2.70 -8.64
N ASP A 66 7.95 -3.42 -9.47
CA ASP A 66 8.31 -3.96 -10.78
C ASP A 66 9.11 -5.28 -10.76
N GLY A 67 9.82 -5.58 -11.87
CA GLY A 67 10.57 -6.81 -12.06
C GLY A 67 11.73 -6.94 -11.08
N PHE A 68 11.91 -8.13 -10.53
CA PHE A 68 12.94 -8.42 -9.54
C PHE A 68 13.96 -9.43 -10.07
N ASP A 69 15.05 -8.88 -10.59
CA ASP A 69 16.17 -9.60 -11.21
C ASP A 69 17.45 -9.54 -10.34
N ARG A 70 18.57 -10.00 -10.91
CA ARG A 70 19.86 -10.04 -10.22
C ARG A 70 20.40 -8.66 -9.86
N ASP A 71 20.19 -7.66 -10.71
CA ASP A 71 20.77 -6.33 -10.50
C ASP A 71 19.97 -5.55 -9.47
N SER A 72 18.64 -5.58 -9.57
CA SER A 72 17.75 -5.06 -8.54
C SER A 72 17.96 -5.76 -7.18
N TYR A 73 18.07 -7.10 -7.16
CA TYR A 73 18.38 -7.86 -5.94
C TYR A 73 19.63 -7.31 -5.24
N ARG A 74 20.73 -7.09 -5.95
CA ARG A 74 21.98 -6.60 -5.34
C ARG A 74 21.82 -5.23 -4.68
N HIS A 75 21.15 -4.29 -5.35
CA HIS A 75 20.96 -2.94 -4.81
C HIS A 75 20.00 -2.93 -3.64
N ILE A 76 18.90 -3.67 -3.76
CA ILE A 76 17.87 -3.76 -2.73
C ILE A 76 18.41 -4.50 -1.51
N ASP A 77 19.13 -5.61 -1.69
CA ASP A 77 19.69 -6.40 -0.60
C ASP A 77 20.71 -5.61 0.22
N ALA A 78 21.52 -4.76 -0.42
CA ALA A 78 22.47 -3.89 0.27
C ALA A 78 21.81 -2.95 1.31
N VAL A 79 20.53 -2.61 1.14
CA VAL A 79 19.75 -1.84 2.13
C VAL A 79 19.49 -2.66 3.41
N PHE A 80 19.45 -3.99 3.31
CA PHE A 80 19.05 -4.91 4.37
C PHE A 80 20.14 -5.90 4.84
N GLU A 81 21.36 -5.84 4.29
CA GLU A 81 22.52 -6.59 4.79
C GLU A 81 23.02 -6.05 6.15
N HIS A 82 23.07 -4.72 6.31
CA HIS A 82 23.50 -4.05 7.55
C HIS A 82 22.52 -2.97 8.05
N PRO A 83 21.21 -3.25 8.13
CA PRO A 83 20.23 -2.25 8.49
C PRO A 83 20.33 -1.94 9.99
N PRO A 84 19.99 -0.71 10.40
CA PRO A 84 19.64 -0.44 11.79
C PRO A 84 18.57 -1.43 12.24
N ARG A 85 18.64 -1.93 13.48
CA ARG A 85 17.56 -2.77 14.01
C ARG A 85 16.36 -1.89 14.40
N SER A 86 15.15 -2.44 14.28
CA SER A 86 13.96 -1.78 14.81
C SER A 86 14.06 -1.63 16.34
N ALA A 87 13.19 -0.81 16.93
CA ALA A 87 13.21 -0.55 18.38
C ALA A 87 13.09 -1.82 19.26
N ASN A 88 12.50 -2.90 18.72
CA ASN A 88 12.40 -4.21 19.38
C ASN A 88 13.55 -5.17 19.02
N GLY A 89 14.59 -4.72 18.31
CA GLY A 89 15.78 -5.50 17.97
C GLY A 89 15.64 -6.41 16.75
N CYS A 90 14.50 -6.43 16.07
CA CYS A 90 14.31 -7.23 14.86
C CYS A 90 15.08 -6.63 13.65
N PRO A 91 15.49 -7.46 12.67
CA PRO A 91 15.97 -6.96 11.39
C PRO A 91 14.84 -6.21 10.65
N LEU A 92 15.17 -5.10 9.98
CA LEU A 92 14.22 -4.43 9.09
C LEU A 92 13.81 -5.35 7.95
N LYS A 93 12.58 -5.19 7.51
CA LYS A 93 11.99 -5.89 6.37
C LYS A 93 11.49 -4.89 5.35
N GLY A 94 11.39 -5.35 4.11
CA GLY A 94 10.84 -4.58 2.99
C GLY A 94 9.78 -5.40 2.29
N THR A 95 9.01 -4.74 1.45
CA THR A 95 7.94 -5.34 0.64
C THR A 95 8.29 -5.18 -0.83
N LEU A 96 8.25 -6.27 -1.60
CA LEU A 96 8.35 -6.20 -3.05
C LEU A 96 6.96 -6.31 -3.66
N TYR A 97 6.57 -5.32 -4.46
CA TYR A 97 5.44 -5.40 -5.37
C TYR A 97 5.98 -5.85 -6.73
N VAL A 98 5.85 -7.14 -7.04
CA VAL A 98 6.57 -7.74 -8.18
C VAL A 98 5.68 -7.93 -9.39
N SER A 99 6.15 -7.51 -10.56
CA SER A 99 5.60 -7.91 -11.86
C SER A 99 6.21 -9.24 -12.36
N THR A 100 5.51 -9.96 -13.24
CA THR A 100 6.00 -11.24 -13.78
C THR A 100 7.12 -11.02 -14.79
N ASP A 101 7.00 -9.99 -15.62
CA ASP A 101 8.03 -9.65 -16.59
C ASP A 101 9.33 -9.25 -15.88
N TRP A 102 10.46 -9.77 -16.39
CA TRP A 102 11.82 -9.50 -15.91
C TRP A 102 12.11 -9.93 -14.46
N THR A 103 11.39 -10.94 -13.96
CA THR A 103 11.52 -11.44 -12.60
C THR A 103 12.22 -12.80 -12.53
N ASP A 104 13.18 -12.91 -11.60
CA ASP A 104 13.81 -14.18 -11.21
C ASP A 104 13.11 -14.72 -9.94
N TYR A 105 12.28 -15.75 -10.14
CA TYR A 105 11.51 -16.37 -9.07
C TYR A 105 12.36 -17.10 -8.01
N ASP A 106 13.61 -17.48 -8.33
CA ASP A 106 14.52 -18.04 -7.32
C ASP A 106 14.97 -16.94 -6.36
N LEU A 107 15.24 -15.73 -6.87
CA LEU A 107 15.60 -14.58 -6.03
C LEU A 107 14.42 -14.11 -5.17
N ILE A 108 13.21 -14.08 -5.73
CA ILE A 108 11.98 -13.81 -4.97
C ILE A 108 11.79 -14.83 -3.84
N SER A 109 11.97 -16.12 -4.13
CA SER A 109 11.82 -17.18 -3.13
C SER A 109 12.83 -17.01 -1.99
N ARG A 110 14.07 -16.64 -2.29
CA ARG A 110 15.10 -16.33 -1.29
C ARG A 110 14.78 -15.08 -0.48
N TRP A 111 14.26 -14.05 -1.13
CA TRP A 111 13.84 -12.80 -0.48
C TRP A 111 12.74 -13.07 0.56
N HIS A 112 11.72 -13.83 0.17
CA HIS A 112 10.65 -14.27 1.07
C HIS A 112 11.15 -15.19 2.19
N ALA A 113 12.04 -16.14 1.88
CA ALA A 113 12.64 -17.02 2.89
C ALA A 113 13.42 -16.25 3.98
N ARG A 114 13.90 -15.04 3.68
CA ARG A 114 14.52 -14.12 4.64
C ARG A 114 13.52 -13.29 5.44
N GLY A 115 12.21 -13.50 5.25
CA GLY A 115 11.11 -12.88 5.99
C GLY A 115 10.69 -11.51 5.46
N HIS A 116 11.08 -11.16 4.23
CA HIS A 116 10.55 -9.98 3.55
C HIS A 116 9.19 -10.30 2.91
N GLU A 117 8.37 -9.28 2.69
CA GLU A 117 7.03 -9.43 2.12
C GLU A 117 7.09 -9.43 0.59
N LEU A 118 6.20 -10.23 -0.01
CA LEU A 118 5.94 -10.26 -1.45
C LEU A 118 4.47 -9.87 -1.70
N ALA A 119 4.26 -9.01 -2.69
CA ALA A 119 2.96 -8.57 -3.16
C ALA A 119 2.94 -8.56 -4.69
N CYS A 120 1.74 -8.59 -5.27
CA CYS A 120 1.53 -8.57 -6.72
C CYS A 120 1.64 -7.14 -7.29
N HIS A 121 2.29 -6.99 -8.43
CA HIS A 121 2.32 -5.76 -9.22
C HIS A 121 1.96 -6.00 -10.69
N THR A 122 0.85 -6.73 -10.89
CA THR A 122 0.35 -7.21 -12.20
C THR A 122 1.29 -8.20 -12.89
N ILE A 123 0.85 -8.82 -13.99
CA ILE A 123 1.70 -9.74 -14.75
C ILE A 123 2.56 -8.93 -15.70
N THR A 124 1.94 -8.15 -16.58
CA THR A 124 2.62 -7.50 -17.71
C THR A 124 2.89 -6.02 -17.49
N HIS A 125 2.46 -5.45 -16.35
CA HIS A 125 2.60 -4.01 -16.07
C HIS A 125 1.98 -3.10 -17.14
N SER A 126 0.91 -3.55 -17.81
CA SER A 126 0.32 -2.82 -18.96
C SER A 126 -1.03 -2.17 -18.67
N THR A 127 -1.53 -2.30 -17.44
CA THR A 127 -2.85 -1.78 -17.05
C THR A 127 -2.89 -0.25 -17.05
N SER A 128 -4.10 0.29 -17.20
CA SER A 128 -4.37 1.73 -17.14
C SER A 128 -5.64 1.98 -16.32
N TYR A 129 -5.90 3.26 -16.00
CA TYR A 129 -7.13 3.66 -15.30
C TYR A 129 -8.41 3.25 -16.04
N SER A 130 -8.34 3.02 -17.35
CA SER A 130 -9.46 2.63 -18.21
C SER A 130 -9.48 1.13 -18.54
N SER A 131 -8.56 0.32 -18.01
CA SER A 131 -8.56 -1.12 -18.25
C SER A 131 -9.87 -1.75 -17.74
N PRO A 132 -10.51 -2.64 -18.52
CA PRO A 132 -11.75 -3.29 -18.10
C PRO A 132 -11.50 -4.22 -16.92
N LEU A 133 -12.55 -4.52 -16.16
CA LEU A 133 -12.49 -5.39 -14.98
C LEU A 133 -11.83 -6.74 -15.29
N GLU A 134 -12.08 -7.30 -16.47
CA GLU A 134 -11.52 -8.60 -16.84
C GLU A 134 -10.01 -8.54 -17.00
N THR A 135 -9.47 -7.48 -17.63
CA THR A 135 -8.03 -7.26 -17.69
C THR A 135 -7.42 -7.13 -16.30
N TRP A 136 -8.08 -6.43 -15.37
CA TRP A 136 -7.60 -6.36 -13.99
C TRP A 136 -7.59 -7.73 -13.29
N ARG A 137 -8.57 -8.59 -13.56
CA ARG A 137 -8.61 -9.95 -12.99
C ARG A 137 -7.50 -10.82 -13.54
N GLU A 138 -7.33 -10.83 -14.86
CA GLU A 138 -6.25 -11.57 -15.54
C GLU A 138 -4.89 -11.11 -15.03
N GLU A 139 -4.68 -9.79 -14.90
CA GLU A 139 -3.40 -9.23 -14.47
C GLU A 139 -3.08 -9.42 -12.98
N LEU A 140 -4.09 -9.44 -12.09
CA LEU A 140 -3.85 -9.56 -10.63
C LEU A 140 -3.93 -11.00 -10.12
N ALA A 141 -4.80 -11.82 -10.69
CA ALA A 141 -5.01 -13.19 -10.22
C ALA A 141 -4.20 -14.23 -11.01
N GLY A 142 -3.93 -13.97 -12.30
CA GLY A 142 -3.33 -14.91 -13.23
C GLY A 142 -4.30 -15.95 -13.78
#